data_AF-A0A7S7W4N9-F1
#
_entry.id   AF-A0A7S7W4N9-F1
#
_cell.length_a   1.000
_cell.length_b   1.000
_cell.length_c   1.000
_cell.angle_alpha   90.00
_cell.angle_beta   90.00
_cell.angle_gamma   90.00
#
_symmetry.space_group_name_H-M   'P 1'
#
loop_
_entity.id
_entity.type
_entity.pdbx_description
1 polymer ?
#
loop_
_entity_poly.entity_id
_entity_poly.type
_entity_poly.pdbx_seq_one_letter_code
_entity_poly.pdbx_strand_id
1 'polypeptide(L)'
;MPQATHQGVLRSGDIEIEVAILEDGQRVITQSGFMVGLGRIRPPKGRRYYKSGASLPAFLTVQNLVPFIGEDLVTAAHQIEFRTKSGVKAFGYTPQFLSEVCSIFARAQHAGVLKADQHKIANRAQTIAEQLEHSSTCV
;
A
#
# COMPACT_ATOMS: atom_id res chain seq x y z
N MET A 1 -10.51 9.58 16.00
CA MET A 1 -9.71 8.53 15.36
C MET A 1 -10.32 7.20 15.76
N PRO A 2 -10.87 6.43 14.81
CA PRO A 2 -11.47 5.14 15.11
C PRO A 2 -10.44 4.13 15.65
N GLN A 3 -10.88 3.23 16.52
CA GLN A 3 -10.05 2.16 17.07
C GLN A 3 -10.17 0.85 16.27
N ALA A 4 -9.06 0.14 16.11
CA ALA A 4 -9.04 -1.19 15.53
C ALA A 4 -9.71 -2.20 16.48
N THR A 5 -10.78 -2.84 15.99
CA THR A 5 -11.46 -3.95 16.68
C THR A 5 -10.77 -5.27 16.38
N HIS A 6 -10.25 -5.41 15.15
CA HIS A 6 -9.53 -6.58 14.66
C HIS A 6 -8.20 -6.16 14.03
N GLN A 7 -7.17 -6.97 14.22
CA GLN A 7 -5.89 -6.85 13.55
C GLN A 7 -5.42 -8.23 13.12
N GLY A 8 -4.71 -8.29 11.99
CA GLY A 8 -4.20 -9.53 11.44
C GLY A 8 -3.12 -9.29 10.40
N VAL A 9 -2.65 -10.38 9.79
CA VAL A 9 -1.65 -10.36 8.74
C VAL A 9 -2.17 -11.18 7.57
N LEU A 10 -2.26 -10.57 6.40
CA LEU A 10 -2.47 -11.28 5.15
C LEU A 10 -1.14 -11.87 4.70
N ARG A 11 -1.13 -13.17 4.36
CA ARG A 11 0.07 -13.92 3.99
C ARG A 11 -0.06 -14.48 2.60
N SER A 12 0.97 -14.29 1.78
CA SER A 12 1.11 -14.92 0.47
C SER A 12 2.58 -15.26 0.23
N GLY A 13 2.93 -16.54 0.33
CA GLY A 13 4.33 -16.96 0.32
C GLY A 13 5.13 -16.30 1.45
N ASP A 14 6.16 -15.52 1.08
CA ASP A 14 7.01 -14.73 1.99
C ASP A 14 6.51 -13.29 2.22
N ILE A 15 5.37 -12.93 1.62
CA ILE A 15 4.76 -11.60 1.76
C ILE A 15 3.85 -11.60 2.98
N GLU A 16 4.07 -10.64 3.88
CA GLU A 16 3.23 -10.34 5.02
C GLU A 16 2.72 -8.91 4.93
N ILE A 17 1.40 -8.73 5.02
CA ILE A 17 0.72 -7.43 5.01
C ILE A 17 -0.14 -7.32 6.26
N GLU A 18 0.29 -6.47 7.19
CA GLU A 18 -0.52 -6.13 8.35
C GLU A 18 -1.78 -5.35 7.95
N VAL A 19 -2.92 -5.79 8.50
CA VAL A 19 -4.25 -5.21 8.24
C VAL A 19 -5.04 -5.05 9.53
N ALA A 20 -6.03 -4.17 9.51
CA ALA A 20 -6.94 -3.91 10.61
C ALA A 20 -8.38 -3.67 10.12
N ILE A 21 -9.34 -3.98 10.97
CA ILE A 21 -10.73 -3.52 10.84
C ILE A 21 -10.99 -2.54 11.99
N LEU A 22 -11.47 -1.35 11.64
CA LEU A 22 -11.76 -0.28 12.57
C LEU A 22 -13.20 -0.38 13.08
N GLU A 23 -13.52 0.30 14.18
CA GLU A 23 -14.84 0.27 14.82
C GLU A 23 -15.96 0.85 13.96
N ASP A 24 -15.64 1.71 13.00
CA ASP A 24 -16.55 2.24 11.98
C ASP A 24 -16.69 1.31 10.76
N GLY A 25 -16.10 0.12 10.81
CA GLY A 25 -16.12 -0.88 9.74
C GLY A 25 -15.07 -0.67 8.66
N GLN A 26 -14.26 0.38 8.72
CA GLN A 26 -13.20 0.61 7.74
C GLN A 26 -12.16 -0.51 7.78
N ARG A 27 -11.82 -1.05 6.62
CA ARG A 27 -10.68 -1.96 6.43
C ARG A 27 -9.46 -1.12 6.10
N VAL A 28 -8.36 -1.39 6.79
CA VAL A 28 -7.14 -0.61 6.66
C VAL A 28 -5.94 -1.54 6.50
N ILE A 29 -5.09 -1.24 5.54
CA ILE A 29 -3.75 -1.80 5.45
C ILE A 29 -2.84 -0.88 6.24
N THR A 30 -2.11 -1.40 7.24
CA THR A 30 -1.24 -0.54 8.05
C THR A 30 -0.11 -0.01 7.17
N GLN A 31 0.39 1.19 7.48
CA GLN A 31 1.53 1.75 6.76
C GLN A 31 2.75 0.81 6.86
N SER A 32 2.94 0.15 8.01
CA SER A 32 3.99 -0.86 8.20
C SER A 32 3.78 -2.06 7.27
N GLY A 33 2.59 -2.65 7.27
CA GLY A 33 2.22 -3.79 6.42
C GLY A 33 2.37 -3.49 4.94
N PHE A 34 1.95 -2.30 4.50
CA PHE A 34 2.12 -1.84 3.12
C PHE A 34 3.61 -1.78 2.71
N MET A 35 4.45 -1.19 3.55
CA MET A 35 5.88 -1.02 3.28
C MET A 35 6.64 -2.34 3.34
N VAL A 36 6.33 -3.19 4.31
CA VAL A 36 6.90 -4.53 4.45
C VAL A 36 6.46 -5.41 3.29
N GLY A 37 5.18 -5.40 2.94
CA GLY A 37 4.59 -6.20 1.86
C GLY A 37 5.13 -5.88 0.47
N LEU A 38 5.42 -4.62 0.16
CA LEU A 38 5.94 -4.23 -1.16
C LEU A 38 7.45 -4.41 -1.35
N GLY A 39 8.19 -4.79 -0.32
CA GLY A 39 9.63 -5.09 -0.46
C GLY A 39 10.49 -4.55 0.67
N ARG A 40 9.92 -4.35 1.86
CA ARG A 40 10.58 -3.66 2.98
C ARG A 40 11.07 -2.27 2.58
N ILE A 41 10.21 -1.54 1.87
CA ILE A 41 10.47 -0.15 1.53
C ILE A 41 10.68 0.57 2.87
N ARG A 42 11.84 1.23 3.03
CA ARG A 42 12.11 1.98 4.25
C ARG A 42 11.50 3.36 4.09
N PRO A 43 10.69 3.85 5.05
CA PRO A 43 10.34 5.26 5.05
C PRO A 43 11.64 6.08 5.13
N PRO A 44 11.79 7.17 4.35
CA PRO A 44 12.91 8.08 4.47
C PRO A 44 13.01 8.58 5.91
N LYS A 45 14.24 8.81 6.39
CA LYS A 45 14.43 9.45 7.69
C LYS A 45 13.91 10.91 7.62
N GLY A 46 12.89 11.23 8.41
CA GLY A 46 12.33 12.59 8.57
C GLY A 46 11.02 12.86 7.80
N ARG A 47 10.42 14.05 8.03
CA ARG A 47 9.10 14.50 7.50
C ARG A 47 8.97 14.55 5.96
N ARG A 48 9.99 14.14 5.20
CA ARG A 48 10.04 14.22 3.73
C ARG A 48 9.32 13.08 3.00
N TYR A 49 8.63 12.19 3.72
CA TYR A 49 7.96 11.04 3.11
C TYR A 49 6.79 11.43 2.19
N TYR A 50 6.23 12.63 2.41
CA TYR A 50 5.12 13.16 1.65
C TYR A 50 5.47 14.56 1.15
N LYS A 51 5.57 14.75 -0.17
CA LYS A 51 5.75 16.07 -0.79
C LYS A 51 4.43 16.49 -1.45
N SER A 52 3.83 17.54 -0.89
CA SER A 52 2.75 18.42 -1.40
C SER A 52 1.51 17.83 -2.10
N GLY A 53 0.34 18.27 -1.63
CA GLY A 53 -0.96 18.22 -2.32
C GLY A 53 -1.69 16.89 -2.21
N ALA A 54 -1.01 15.82 -2.62
CA ALA A 54 -1.44 14.43 -2.45
C ALA A 54 -0.28 13.68 -1.79
N SER A 55 -0.53 13.15 -0.60
CA SER A 55 0.50 12.56 0.27
C SER A 55 0.96 11.20 -0.24
N LEU A 56 1.49 11.12 -1.46
CA LEU A 56 1.99 9.89 -2.05
C LEU A 56 3.32 9.50 -1.40
N PRO A 57 3.50 8.21 -1.06
CA PRO A 57 4.80 7.64 -0.72
C PRO A 57 5.89 8.00 -1.73
N ALA A 58 7.05 8.44 -1.24
CA ALA A 58 8.18 8.86 -2.08
C ALA A 58 8.65 7.83 -3.14
N PHE A 59 8.44 6.54 -2.90
CA PHE A 59 8.82 5.49 -3.86
C PHE A 59 7.91 5.46 -5.10
N LEU A 60 6.70 6.01 -5.01
CA LEU A 60 5.78 6.15 -6.14
C LEU A 60 6.13 7.40 -6.97
N THR A 61 6.72 8.43 -6.37
CA THR A 61 7.00 9.72 -7.03
C THR A 61 8.28 9.73 -7.88
N VAL A 62 8.82 8.56 -8.21
CA VAL A 62 10.03 8.43 -9.04
C VAL A 62 9.71 8.63 -10.52
N GLN A 63 10.61 9.28 -11.26
CA GLN A 63 10.34 9.78 -12.62
C GLN A 63 9.76 8.74 -13.59
N ASN A 64 10.22 7.49 -13.50
CA ASN A 64 9.75 6.43 -14.39
C ASN A 64 8.38 5.85 -14.03
N LEU A 65 7.84 6.16 -12.84
CA LEU A 65 6.49 5.79 -12.41
C LEU A 65 5.48 6.94 -12.57
N VAL A 66 5.94 8.20 -12.63
CA VAL A 66 5.08 9.38 -12.80
C VAL A 66 4.04 9.24 -13.93
N PRO A 67 4.38 8.72 -15.14
CA PRO A 67 3.41 8.57 -16.22
C PRO A 67 2.25 7.61 -15.91
N PHE A 68 2.39 6.78 -14.88
CA PHE A 68 1.39 5.78 -14.49
C PHE A 68 0.53 6.25 -13.31
N ILE A 69 0.85 7.37 -12.68
CA ILE A 69 0.08 7.93 -11.56
C ILE A 69 -1.17 8.63 -12.12
N GLY A 70 -2.34 8.05 -11.87
CA GLY A 70 -3.64 8.64 -12.20
C GLY A 70 -4.29 9.34 -11.00
N GLU A 71 -5.42 10.01 -11.26
CA GLU A 71 -6.22 10.68 -10.22
C GLU A 71 -6.79 9.70 -9.18
N ASP A 72 -7.07 8.46 -9.57
CA ASP A 72 -7.56 7.42 -8.66
C ASP A 72 -6.55 7.10 -7.55
N LEU A 73 -5.25 7.02 -7.90
CA LEU A 73 -4.18 6.81 -6.92
C LEU A 73 -4.10 8.01 -5.96
N VAL A 74 -4.17 9.23 -6.50
CA VAL A 74 -4.11 10.46 -5.70
C VAL A 74 -5.26 10.51 -4.70
N THR A 75 -6.47 10.18 -5.14
CA THR A 75 -7.67 10.08 -4.30
C THR A 75 -7.53 8.96 -3.26
N ALA A 76 -6.95 7.82 -3.64
CA ALA A 76 -6.75 6.70 -2.71
C ALA A 76 -5.60 6.92 -1.71
N ALA A 77 -4.66 7.85 -1.98
CA ALA A 77 -3.45 8.08 -1.19
C ALA A 77 -3.69 8.75 0.18
N HIS A 78 -4.93 9.01 0.55
CA HIS A 78 -5.27 9.58 1.86
C HIS A 78 -4.91 8.61 2.99
N GLN A 79 -4.03 9.05 3.88
CA GLN A 79 -3.71 8.29 5.08
C GLN A 79 -4.90 8.29 6.05
N ILE A 80 -5.19 7.13 6.60
CA ILE A 80 -6.17 6.94 7.66
C ILE A 80 -5.42 6.93 9.00
N GLU A 81 -5.70 7.92 9.84
CA GLU A 81 -5.25 7.93 11.23
C GLU A 81 -6.18 7.08 12.11
N PHE A 82 -5.65 6.04 12.75
CA PHE A 82 -6.43 5.15 13.62
C PHE A 82 -5.67 4.79 14.90
N ARG A 83 -6.37 4.18 15.87
CA ARG A 83 -5.76 3.56 17.05
C ARG A 83 -5.66 2.06 16.84
N THR A 84 -4.51 1.45 17.10
CA THR A 84 -4.37 -0.02 17.12
C THR A 84 -5.25 -0.63 18.21
N LYS A 85 -5.38 -1.96 18.24
CA LYS A 85 -6.11 -2.67 19.29
C LYS A 85 -5.52 -2.42 20.68
N SER A 86 -4.21 -2.14 20.75
CA SER A 86 -3.50 -1.72 21.97
C SER A 86 -3.64 -0.22 22.31
N GLY A 87 -4.39 0.54 21.52
CA GLY A 87 -4.62 1.97 21.74
C GLY A 87 -3.53 2.90 21.22
N VAL A 88 -2.52 2.38 20.51
CA VAL A 88 -1.40 3.16 19.96
C VAL A 88 -1.82 3.85 18.67
N LYS A 89 -1.41 5.11 18.47
CA LYS A 89 -1.65 5.84 17.21
C LYS A 89 -0.90 5.18 16.06
N ALA A 90 -1.60 4.90 14.97
CA ALA A 90 -1.06 4.33 13.74
C ALA A 90 -1.65 4.99 12.49
N PHE A 91 -1.02 4.73 11.35
CA PHE A 91 -1.47 5.18 10.04
C PHE A 91 -1.68 3.98 9.13
N GLY A 92 -2.60 4.12 8.18
CA GLY A 92 -2.79 3.13 7.14
C GLY A 92 -3.43 3.71 5.90
N TYR A 93 -3.78 2.82 4.97
CA TYR A 93 -4.38 3.14 3.70
C TYR A 93 -5.58 2.23 3.45
N THR A 94 -6.47 2.67 2.57
CA THR A 94 -7.57 1.82 2.08
C THR A 94 -7.02 0.63 1.28
N PRO A 95 -7.77 -0.48 1.17
CA PRO A 95 -7.42 -1.58 0.26
C PRO A 95 -7.28 -1.11 -1.19
N GLN A 96 -8.10 -0.13 -1.62
CA GLN A 96 -8.04 0.46 -2.96
C GLN A 96 -6.65 1.05 -3.26
N PHE A 97 -6.02 1.74 -2.30
CA PHE A 97 -4.69 2.30 -2.50
C PHE A 97 -3.64 1.23 -2.83
N LEU A 98 -3.70 0.06 -2.17
CA LEU A 98 -2.80 -1.05 -2.48
C LEU A 98 -3.07 -1.60 -3.88
N SER A 99 -4.33 -1.76 -4.27
CA SER A 99 -4.70 -2.21 -5.62
C SER A 99 -4.18 -1.26 -6.70
N GLU A 100 -4.34 0.05 -6.53
CA GLU A 100 -3.83 1.06 -7.46
C GLU A 100 -2.30 1.01 -7.58
N VAL A 101 -1.61 0.83 -6.45
CA VAL A 101 -0.15 0.67 -6.46
C VAL A 101 0.27 -0.59 -7.21
N CYS A 102 -0.44 -1.71 -7.02
CA CYS A 102 -0.15 -2.92 -7.79
C CYS A 102 -0.35 -2.73 -9.29
N SER A 103 -1.44 -2.06 -9.70
CA SER A 103 -1.71 -1.70 -11.09
C SER A 103 -0.61 -0.83 -11.71
N ILE A 104 -0.08 0.14 -10.97
CA ILE A 104 1.03 1.00 -11.43
C ILE A 104 2.27 0.17 -11.72
N PHE A 105 2.67 -0.72 -10.81
CA PHE A 105 3.84 -1.57 -11.03
C PHE A 105 3.64 -2.55 -12.17
N ALA A 106 2.44 -3.12 -12.33
CA ALA A 106 2.12 -3.99 -13.46
C ALA A 106 2.26 -3.24 -14.81
N ARG A 107 1.68 -2.04 -14.92
CA ARG A 107 1.78 -1.22 -16.14
C ARG A 107 3.22 -0.77 -16.43
N ALA A 108 3.96 -0.34 -15.40
CA ALA A 108 5.35 0.07 -15.55
C ALA A 108 6.26 -1.11 -15.92
N GLN A 109 6.00 -2.31 -15.38
CA GLN A 109 6.68 -3.54 -15.77
C GLN A 109 6.40 -3.89 -17.23
N HIS A 110 5.13 -3.86 -17.64
CA HIS A 110 4.73 -4.12 -19.03
C HIS A 110 5.36 -3.12 -20.01
N ALA A 111 5.49 -1.86 -19.61
CA ALA A 111 6.16 -0.83 -20.41
C ALA A 111 7.69 -0.94 -20.43
N GLY A 112 8.30 -1.85 -19.65
CA GLY A 112 9.75 -2.03 -19.61
C GLY A 112 10.53 -0.86 -18.99
N VAL A 113 9.87 0.00 -18.22
CA VAL A 113 10.48 1.23 -17.65
C VAL A 113 10.98 1.07 -16.22
N LEU A 114 10.85 -0.12 -15.65
CA LEU A 114 11.32 -0.40 -14.29
C LEU A 114 12.84 -0.43 -14.23
N LYS A 115 13.37 0.07 -13.11
CA LYS A 115 14.78 -0.05 -12.75
C LYS A 115 15.05 -1.39 -12.08
N ALA A 116 16.31 -1.81 -12.05
CA ALA A 116 16.76 -3.08 -11.48
C ALA A 116 16.22 -3.35 -10.04
N ASP A 117 16.18 -2.32 -9.21
CA ASP A 117 15.69 -2.37 -7.83
C ASP A 117 14.16 -2.43 -7.72
N GLN A 118 13.43 -1.91 -8.72
CA GLN A 118 11.97 -1.88 -8.76
C GLN A 118 11.34 -3.20 -9.20
N HIS A 119 12.06 -4.04 -9.94
CA HIS A 119 11.55 -5.37 -10.34
C HIS A 119 11.15 -6.25 -9.14
N LYS A 120 11.89 -6.14 -8.02
CA LYS A 120 11.53 -6.86 -6.79
C LYS A 120 10.20 -6.39 -6.22
N ILE A 121 9.93 -5.09 -6.28
CA ILE A 121 8.67 -4.50 -5.82
C ILE A 121 7.53 -4.95 -6.74
N ALA A 122 7.76 -4.90 -8.05
CA ALA A 122 6.76 -5.27 -9.05
C ALA A 122 6.36 -6.75 -8.97
N ASN A 123 7.32 -7.66 -8.80
CA ASN A 123 7.04 -9.08 -8.58
C ASN A 123 6.18 -9.32 -7.34
N ARG A 124 6.47 -8.62 -6.22
CA ARG A 124 5.65 -8.73 -5.00
C ARG A 124 4.27 -8.12 -5.18
N ALA A 125 4.19 -6.97 -5.85
CA ALA A 125 2.93 -6.32 -6.18
C ALA A 125 2.03 -7.21 -7.04
N GLN A 126 2.61 -7.95 -7.99
CA GLN A 126 1.89 -8.95 -8.78
C GLN A 126 1.30 -10.05 -7.88
N THR A 127 2.12 -10.68 -7.04
CA THR A 127 1.65 -11.72 -6.09
C THR A 127 0.56 -11.20 -5.16
N ILE A 128 0.64 -9.93 -4.74
CA ILE A 128 -0.39 -9.30 -3.92
C ILE A 128 -1.69 -9.11 -4.71
N ALA A 129 -1.61 -8.59 -5.95
CA ALA A 129 -2.77 -8.38 -6.81
C ALA A 129 -3.54 -9.69 -7.05
N GLU A 130 -2.83 -10.76 -7.39
CA GLU A 130 -3.40 -12.10 -7.57
C GLU A 130 -4.20 -12.52 -6.32
N GLN A 131 -3.66 -12.34 -5.12
CA GLN A 131 -4.36 -12.72 -3.89
C GLN A 131 -5.61 -11.89 -3.59
N LEU A 132 -5.58 -10.60 -3.93
CA LEU A 132 -6.73 -9.71 -3.74
C LEU A 132 -7.89 -10.08 -4.68
N GLU A 133 -7.58 -10.48 -5.91
CA GLU A 133 -8.58 -10.93 -6.90
C GLU A 133 -9.28 -12.22 -6.43
N HIS A 134 -8.52 -13.20 -5.97
CA HIS A 134 -9.07 -14.48 -5.47
C HIS A 134 -9.92 -14.29 -4.21
N SER A 135 -9.55 -13.34 -3.36
CA SER A 135 -10.34 -13.00 -2.15
C SER A 135 -11.66 -12.30 -2.47
N SER A 136 -11.79 -11.71 -3.66
CA SER A 136 -12.97 -10.96 -4.11
C SER A 136 -13.99 -11.84 -4.84
N THR A 137 -13.63 -13.06 -5.23
CA THR A 137 -14.52 -14.02 -5.91
C THR A 137 -15.30 -14.93 -4.94
N CYS A 138 -15.07 -14.79 -3.62
CA CYS A 138 -15.65 -15.63 -2.58
C CYS A 138 -16.81 -14.95 -1.82
N VAL A 139 -17.53 -14.02 -2.44
CA VAL A 139 -18.76 -13.38 -1.92
C VAL A 139 -19.94 -13.68 -2.82
#